data_AF-F3KCN8-F1
#
_entry.id   AF-F3KCN8-F1
#
_cell.length_a   1.000
_cell.length_b   1.000
_cell.length_c   1.000
_cell.angle_alpha   90.00
_cell.angle_beta   90.00
_cell.angle_gamma   90.00
#
_symmetry.space_group_name_H-M   'P 1'
#
loop_
_entity.id
_entity.type
_entity.pdbx_description
1 polymer ?
#
loop_
_entity_poly.entity_id
_entity_poly.type
_entity_poly.pdbx_seq_one_letter_code
_entity_poly.pdbx_strand_id
1 'polypeptide(L)'
;MHESLSYSCQEKPLTALLVQNWLASCGGLFKNSSVGADFFIDVPKYFEWSWVAFKLCSAKKKLRFLDDATFKVNDTDGSLSKDRENTEAFIDFTTRMLEHSEDLGIQSGLKNRLGAAYHAAADQALQEGEKRRAWYYHLRSLNTFSNFKFLPFTRYLF
;
A
#
# COMPACT_ATOMS: atom_id res chain seq x y z
N MET A 1 7.97 -15.59 -13.97
CA MET A 1 7.64 -14.28 -13.38
C MET A 1 8.15 -14.13 -11.93
N HIS A 2 8.67 -15.19 -11.29
CA HIS A 2 9.19 -15.14 -9.90
C HIS A 2 10.60 -14.53 -9.77
N GLU A 3 11.54 -14.84 -10.66
CA GLU A 3 12.93 -14.31 -10.60
C GLU A 3 13.00 -12.77 -10.64
N SER A 4 12.11 -12.11 -11.39
CA SER A 4 12.15 -10.65 -11.56
C SER A 4 11.75 -9.87 -10.31
N LEU A 5 10.92 -10.45 -9.43
CA LEU A 5 10.47 -9.79 -8.20
C LEU A 5 11.53 -9.86 -7.11
N SER A 6 12.23 -11.00 -6.98
CA SER A 6 13.29 -11.20 -5.99
C SER A 6 14.46 -10.23 -6.19
N TYR A 7 14.92 -10.09 -7.45
CA TYR A 7 16.00 -9.17 -7.80
C TYR A 7 15.61 -7.70 -7.56
N SER A 8 14.35 -7.33 -7.88
CA SER A 8 13.83 -5.99 -7.64
C SER A 8 13.73 -5.65 -6.14
N CYS A 9 13.35 -6.61 -5.30
CA CYS A 9 13.25 -6.40 -3.85
C CYS A 9 14.61 -6.19 -3.19
N GLN A 10 15.65 -6.92 -3.62
CA GLN A 10 16.98 -6.80 -3.02
C GLN A 10 17.65 -5.45 -3.32
N GLU A 11 17.43 -4.88 -4.51
CA GLU A 11 18.01 -3.59 -4.91
C GLU A 11 17.17 -2.39 -4.46
N LYS A 12 15.84 -2.48 -4.59
CA LYS A 12 14.91 -1.37 -4.36
C LYS A 12 13.68 -1.83 -3.54
N PRO A 13 13.86 -2.25 -2.29
CA PRO A 13 12.79 -2.85 -1.49
C PRO A 13 11.62 -1.89 -1.27
N LEU A 14 11.89 -0.61 -1.06
CA LEU A 14 10.83 0.39 -0.87
C LEU A 14 10.04 0.65 -2.15
N THR A 15 10.68 0.63 -3.32
CA THR A 15 9.98 0.72 -4.61
C THR A 15 9.15 -0.54 -4.87
N ALA A 16 9.70 -1.72 -4.60
CA ALA A 16 8.96 -2.98 -4.73
C ALA A 16 7.72 -3.02 -3.83
N LEU A 17 7.81 -2.45 -2.61
CA LEU A 17 6.68 -2.32 -1.68
C LEU A 17 5.51 -1.49 -2.24
N LEU A 18 5.81 -0.52 -3.12
CA LEU A 18 4.79 0.28 -3.79
C LEU A 18 3.96 -0.54 -4.79
N VAL A 19 4.51 -1.64 -5.30
CA VAL A 19 3.84 -2.55 -6.24
C VAL A 19 3.10 -3.63 -5.48
N GLN A 20 3.80 -4.35 -4.59
CA GLN A 20 3.20 -5.39 -3.76
C GLN A 20 3.88 -5.50 -2.41
N ASN A 21 3.15 -5.98 -1.41
CA ASN A 21 3.77 -6.35 -0.15
C ASN A 21 4.68 -7.57 -0.36
N TRP A 22 5.96 -7.44 -0.01
CA TRP A 22 6.93 -8.51 -0.05
C TRP A 22 7.24 -9.11 1.33
N LEU A 23 6.76 -8.48 2.43
CA LEU A 23 6.93 -9.01 3.78
C LEU A 23 5.64 -9.72 4.20
N ALA A 24 5.60 -11.03 4.04
CA ALA A 24 4.55 -11.85 4.63
C ALA A 24 4.70 -11.90 6.15
N SER A 25 3.58 -12.09 6.88
CA SER A 25 3.56 -12.15 8.34
C SER A 25 4.48 -13.21 8.94
N CYS A 26 4.59 -14.34 8.25
CA CYS A 26 5.47 -15.46 8.62
C CYS A 26 6.78 -15.50 7.81
N GLY A 27 7.00 -14.54 6.91
CA GLY A 27 8.13 -14.56 5.98
C GLY A 27 9.38 -13.81 6.48
N GLY A 28 9.31 -13.17 7.64
CA GLY A 28 10.40 -12.36 8.19
C GLY A 28 11.17 -13.04 9.32
N LEU A 29 12.51 -13.02 9.24
CA LEU A 29 13.40 -13.32 10.36
C LEU A 29 14.20 -12.07 10.73
N PHE A 30 14.18 -11.71 12.01
CA PHE A 30 14.74 -10.46 12.50
C PHE A 30 15.84 -10.72 13.54
N LYS A 31 16.97 -10.04 13.39
CA LYS A 31 18.00 -10.00 14.43
C LYS A 31 17.58 -9.00 15.50
N ASN A 32 17.33 -9.47 16.73
CA ASN A 32 16.91 -8.62 17.85
C ASN A 32 17.90 -7.47 18.13
N SER A 33 19.20 -7.68 17.88
CA SER A 33 20.22 -6.63 18.02
C SER A 33 20.11 -5.49 17.00
N SER A 34 19.28 -5.63 15.96
CA SER A 34 19.14 -4.66 14.88
C SER A 34 17.70 -4.17 14.68
N VAL A 35 16.71 -5.03 14.88
CA VAL A 35 15.28 -4.75 14.75
C VAL A 35 14.63 -5.03 16.09
N GLY A 36 14.34 -3.97 16.84
CA GLY A 36 13.68 -4.05 18.15
C GLY A 36 12.16 -4.04 18.03
N ALA A 37 11.50 -4.11 19.19
CA ALA A 37 10.03 -4.13 19.30
C ALA A 37 9.37 -2.84 18.78
N ASP A 38 10.10 -1.72 18.75
CA ASP A 38 9.69 -0.43 18.20
C ASP A 38 9.21 -0.50 16.73
N PHE A 39 9.76 -1.42 15.94
CA PHE A 39 9.29 -1.68 14.57
C PHE A 39 7.89 -2.30 14.51
N PHE A 40 7.36 -2.79 15.63
CA PHE A 40 6.06 -3.46 15.72
C PHE A 40 5.06 -2.69 16.61
N ILE A 41 5.43 -1.50 17.09
CA ILE A 41 4.53 -0.58 17.80
C ILE A 41 3.79 0.33 16.80
N ASP A 42 2.57 0.76 17.15
CA ASP A 42 1.68 1.65 16.38
C ASP A 42 1.39 1.19 14.95
N VAL A 43 1.30 -0.13 14.79
CA VAL A 43 0.99 -0.78 13.52
C VAL A 43 -0.52 -0.59 13.21
N PRO A 44 -0.89 -0.18 12.00
CA PRO A 44 -2.30 -0.01 11.62
C PRO A 44 -3.05 -1.34 11.63
N LYS A 45 -4.36 -1.31 11.92
CA LYS A 45 -5.25 -2.49 11.92
C LYS A 45 -5.18 -3.30 10.61
N TYR A 46 -4.97 -2.62 9.49
CA TYR A 46 -4.80 -3.22 8.16
C TYR A 46 -3.43 -2.86 7.60
N PHE A 47 -2.90 -3.71 6.71
CA PHE A 47 -1.60 -3.52 6.07
C PHE A 47 -0.41 -3.49 7.04
N GLU A 48 -0.56 -4.19 8.18
CA GLU A 48 0.43 -4.28 9.26
C GLU A 48 1.85 -4.54 8.75
N TRP A 49 2.00 -5.58 7.93
CA TRP A 49 3.30 -6.02 7.45
C TRP A 49 3.88 -5.12 6.36
N SER A 50 3.02 -4.47 5.57
CA SER A 50 3.44 -3.40 4.66
C SER A 50 3.97 -2.20 5.44
N TRP A 51 3.36 -1.87 6.58
CA TRP A 51 3.84 -0.80 7.47
C TRP A 51 5.17 -1.16 8.12
N VAL A 52 5.34 -2.39 8.61
CA VAL A 52 6.62 -2.87 9.14
C VAL A 52 7.70 -2.83 8.06
N ALA A 53 7.41 -3.32 6.85
CA ALA A 53 8.33 -3.28 5.71
C ALA A 53 8.75 -1.85 5.37
N PHE A 54 7.79 -0.91 5.37
CA PHE A 54 8.05 0.51 5.19
C PHE A 54 8.99 1.06 6.28
N LYS A 55 8.69 0.84 7.57
CA LYS A 55 9.53 1.30 8.68
C LYS A 55 10.96 0.75 8.58
N LEU A 56 11.12 -0.52 8.25
CA LEU A 56 12.43 -1.15 8.07
C LEU A 56 13.23 -0.49 6.93
N CYS A 57 12.59 -0.21 5.80
CA CYS A 57 13.21 0.48 4.67
C CYS A 57 13.57 1.92 5.00
N SER A 58 12.65 2.68 5.60
CA SER A 58 12.86 4.08 5.98
C SER A 58 13.98 4.22 7.01
N ALA A 59 14.10 3.28 7.95
CA ALA A 59 15.21 3.20 8.89
C ALA A 59 16.51 2.64 8.29
N LYS A 60 16.56 2.42 6.96
CA LYS A 60 17.72 1.92 6.19
C LYS A 60 18.32 0.63 6.79
N LYS A 61 17.46 -0.26 7.30
CA LYS A 61 17.91 -1.57 7.82
C LYS A 61 18.49 -2.41 6.68
N LYS A 62 19.46 -3.26 7.02
CA LYS A 62 20.06 -4.19 6.07
C LYS A 62 19.10 -5.35 5.83
N LEU A 63 18.50 -5.39 4.64
CA LEU A 63 17.55 -6.43 4.24
C LEU A 63 18.23 -7.46 3.34
N ARG A 64 17.89 -8.74 3.56
CA ARG A 64 18.28 -9.85 2.70
C ARG A 64 17.02 -10.65 2.36
N PHE A 65 16.86 -10.92 1.08
CA PHE A 65 15.77 -11.70 0.54
C PHE A 65 16.29 -13.09 0.17
N LEU A 66 15.57 -14.12 0.58
CA LEU A 66 15.84 -15.50 0.19
C LEU A 66 14.93 -15.85 -0.97
N ASP A 67 15.48 -16.49 -2.01
CA ASP A 67 14.72 -16.94 -3.19
C ASP A 67 14.18 -18.37 -3.01
N ASP A 68 14.18 -18.86 -1.78
CA ASP A 68 13.69 -20.18 -1.42
C ASP A 68 12.27 -20.10 -0.87
N ALA A 69 11.45 -21.09 -1.23
CA ALA A 69 10.12 -21.25 -0.65
C ALA A 69 10.22 -21.67 0.83
N THR A 70 10.11 -20.70 1.73
CA THR A 70 10.31 -20.90 3.17
C THR A 70 9.02 -20.98 3.98
N PHE A 71 7.88 -20.61 3.39
CA PHE A 71 6.57 -20.67 4.03
C PHE A 71 5.46 -20.91 3.01
N LYS A 72 4.31 -21.35 3.50
CA LYS A 72 3.08 -21.49 2.70
C LYS A 72 2.01 -20.57 3.26
N VAL A 73 1.46 -19.72 2.42
CA VAL A 73 0.27 -18.93 2.74
C VAL A 73 -0.95 -19.71 2.28
N ASN A 74 -1.90 -19.93 3.19
CA ASN A 74 -3.20 -20.47 2.83
C ASN A 74 -4.13 -19.28 2.58
N ASP A 75 -4.66 -19.19 1.37
CA ASP A 75 -5.71 -18.25 1.01
C ASP A 75 -7.04 -19.00 0.99
N THR A 76 -8.03 -18.49 1.70
CA THR A 76 -9.38 -19.09 1.77
C THR A 76 -10.38 -18.11 1.19
N ASP A 77 -11.27 -18.61 0.34
CA ASP A 77 -12.34 -17.80 -0.25
C ASP A 77 -13.17 -17.11 0.85
N GLY A 78 -13.29 -15.78 0.75
CA GLY A 78 -13.98 -14.94 1.75
C GLY A 78 -13.08 -13.92 2.46
N SER A 79 -11.88 -13.64 1.95
CA SER A 79 -10.99 -12.64 2.55
C SER A 79 -11.66 -11.25 2.65
N LEU A 80 -11.44 -10.59 3.80
CA LEU A 80 -11.90 -9.24 4.17
C LEU A 80 -11.40 -8.11 3.23
N SER A 81 -10.84 -8.45 2.08
CA SER A 81 -10.27 -7.51 1.10
C SER A 81 -11.31 -6.87 0.16
N LYS A 82 -12.60 -7.08 0.41
CA LYS A 82 -13.70 -6.55 -0.41
C LYS A 82 -14.63 -5.57 0.33
N ASP A 83 -14.33 -5.28 1.59
CA ASP A 83 -15.17 -4.41 2.41
C ASP A 83 -14.73 -2.95 2.33
N ARG A 84 -15.70 -2.03 2.42
CA ARG A 84 -15.49 -0.57 2.44
C ARG A 84 -14.41 -0.12 3.41
N GLU A 85 -14.32 -0.79 4.55
CA GLU A 85 -13.33 -0.53 5.59
C GLU A 85 -11.89 -0.73 5.08
N ASN A 86 -11.68 -1.66 4.15
CA ASN A 86 -10.38 -1.93 3.54
C ASN A 86 -9.93 -0.77 2.64
N THR A 87 -10.83 -0.23 1.82
CA THR A 87 -10.55 0.91 0.93
C THR A 87 -10.17 2.15 1.72
N GLU A 88 -10.96 2.48 2.75
CA GLU A 88 -10.69 3.63 3.63
C GLU A 88 -9.39 3.43 4.42
N ALA A 89 -9.16 2.23 4.96
CA ALA A 89 -7.91 1.90 5.64
C ALA A 89 -6.69 2.00 4.72
N PHE A 90 -6.84 1.68 3.43
CA PHE A 90 -5.75 1.81 2.47
C PHE A 90 -5.41 3.27 2.15
N ILE A 91 -6.41 4.14 2.08
CA ILE A 91 -6.22 5.59 1.95
C ILE A 91 -5.45 6.12 3.17
N ASP A 92 -5.88 5.76 4.38
CA ASP A 92 -5.21 6.15 5.62
C ASP A 92 -3.75 5.65 5.66
N PHE A 93 -3.55 4.35 5.43
CA PHE A 93 -2.24 3.71 5.36
C PHE A 93 -1.30 4.41 4.36
N THR A 94 -1.78 4.67 3.14
CA THR A 94 -0.96 5.30 2.09
C THR A 94 -0.64 6.76 2.43
N THR A 95 -1.58 7.48 3.04
CA THR A 95 -1.37 8.85 3.53
C THR A 95 -0.28 8.87 4.61
N ARG A 96 -0.37 7.95 5.59
CA ARG A 96 0.62 7.83 6.66
C ARG A 96 2.01 7.51 6.13
N MET A 97 2.13 6.60 5.14
CA MET A 97 3.41 6.34 4.47
C MET A 97 3.96 7.59 3.77
N LEU A 98 3.09 8.35 3.10
CA LEU A 98 3.48 9.56 2.37
C LEU A 98 4.03 10.63 3.32
N GLU A 99 3.40 10.82 4.48
CA GLU A 99 3.83 11.76 5.52
C GLU A 99 5.19 11.40 6.12
N HIS A 100 5.52 10.11 6.20
CA HIS A 100 6.77 9.62 6.78
C HIS A 100 7.88 9.36 5.73
N SER A 101 7.59 9.52 4.44
CA SER A 101 8.55 9.26 3.38
C SER A 101 9.40 10.50 3.10
N GLU A 102 10.72 10.37 3.19
CA GLU A 102 11.66 11.43 2.82
C GLU A 102 12.09 11.38 1.35
N ASP A 103 11.91 10.23 0.67
CA ASP A 103 12.32 10.02 -0.71
C ASP A 103 11.27 10.56 -1.70
N LEU A 104 11.64 11.54 -2.53
CA LEU A 104 10.75 12.18 -3.52
C LEU A 104 10.21 11.21 -4.58
N GLY A 105 11.00 10.22 -4.99
CA GLY A 105 10.57 9.19 -5.94
C GLY A 105 9.50 8.30 -5.33
N ILE A 106 9.69 7.92 -4.06
CA ILE A 106 8.69 7.15 -3.30
C ILE A 106 7.44 7.96 -3.02
N GLN A 107 7.58 9.24 -2.64
CA GLN A 107 6.45 10.15 -2.46
C GLN A 107 5.61 10.27 -3.74
N SER A 108 6.24 10.39 -4.90
CA SER A 108 5.54 10.43 -6.20
C SER A 108 4.75 9.14 -6.44
N GLY A 109 5.36 7.98 -6.19
CA GLY A 109 4.69 6.69 -6.28
C GLY A 109 3.51 6.55 -5.31
N LEU A 110 3.68 6.99 -4.05
CA LEU A 110 2.63 7.00 -3.03
C LEU A 110 1.47 7.94 -3.38
N LYS A 111 1.73 9.13 -3.93
CA LYS A 111 0.69 10.04 -4.40
C LYS A 111 -0.13 9.43 -5.54
N ASN A 112 0.52 8.75 -6.48
CA ASN A 112 -0.17 8.02 -7.55
C ASN A 112 -1.06 6.91 -6.99
N ARG A 113 -0.52 6.10 -6.07
CA ARG A 113 -1.25 5.03 -5.39
C ARG A 113 -2.43 5.56 -4.59
N LEU A 114 -2.25 6.68 -3.88
CA LEU A 114 -3.29 7.34 -3.11
C LEU A 114 -4.42 7.87 -4.01
N GLY A 115 -4.11 8.47 -5.16
CA GLY A 115 -5.16 8.91 -6.08
C GLY A 115 -5.91 7.75 -6.72
N ALA A 116 -5.25 6.62 -7.03
CA ALA A 116 -5.93 5.40 -7.45
C ALA A 116 -6.87 4.85 -6.36
N ALA A 117 -6.43 4.87 -5.09
CA ALA A 117 -7.26 4.48 -3.95
C ALA A 117 -8.50 5.38 -3.80
N TYR A 118 -8.33 6.70 -3.94
CA TYR A 118 -9.44 7.64 -3.95
C TYR A 118 -10.40 7.39 -5.12
N HIS A 119 -9.91 7.06 -6.31
CA HIS A 119 -10.79 6.71 -7.43
C HIS A 119 -11.60 5.44 -7.14
N ALA A 120 -10.98 4.39 -6.57
CA ALA A 120 -11.69 3.18 -6.16
C ALA A 120 -12.76 3.47 -5.10
N ALA A 121 -12.46 4.32 -4.11
CA ALA A 121 -13.43 4.77 -3.11
C ALA A 121 -14.59 5.57 -3.73
N ALA A 122 -14.32 6.37 -4.77
CA ALA A 122 -15.34 7.11 -5.50
C ALA A 122 -16.31 6.18 -6.25
N ASP A 123 -15.76 5.15 -6.92
CA ASP A 123 -16.55 4.13 -7.62
C ASP A 123 -17.43 3.33 -6.64
N GLN A 124 -16.84 2.87 -5.53
CA GLN A 124 -17.58 2.18 -4.48
C GLN A 124 -18.72 3.05 -3.91
N ALA A 125 -18.44 4.32 -3.56
CA ALA A 125 -19.46 5.22 -3.03
C ALA A 125 -20.58 5.49 -4.05
N LEU A 126 -20.27 5.50 -5.35
CA LEU A 126 -21.28 5.62 -6.41
C LEU A 126 -22.16 4.37 -6.50
N GLN A 127 -21.57 3.17 -6.41
CA GLN A 127 -22.30 1.90 -6.38
C GLN A 127 -23.22 1.79 -5.14
N GLU A 128 -22.81 2.38 -4.01
CA GLU A 128 -23.61 2.50 -2.78
C GLU A 128 -24.70 3.60 -2.86
N GLY A 129 -24.76 4.37 -3.96
CA GLY A 129 -25.73 5.47 -4.15
C GLY A 129 -25.36 6.78 -3.43
N GLU A 130 -24.19 6.84 -2.79
CA GLU A 130 -23.73 7.98 -2.00
C GLU A 130 -23.00 9.04 -2.85
N LYS A 131 -23.74 9.68 -3.78
CA LYS A 131 -23.17 10.64 -4.75
C LYS A 131 -22.29 11.74 -4.15
N ARG A 132 -22.62 12.25 -2.96
CA ARG A 132 -21.81 13.28 -2.29
C ARG A 132 -20.41 12.78 -1.93
N ARG A 133 -20.31 11.54 -1.43
CA ARG A 133 -19.03 10.91 -1.08
C ARG A 133 -18.25 10.51 -2.33
N ALA A 134 -18.94 10.02 -3.35
CA ALA A 134 -18.33 9.77 -4.66
C ALA A 134 -17.64 11.02 -5.23
N TRP A 135 -18.30 12.19 -5.16
CA TRP A 135 -17.68 13.47 -5.52
C TRP A 135 -16.46 13.83 -4.69
N TYR A 136 -16.55 13.70 -3.36
CA TYR A 136 -15.44 13.98 -2.45
C TYR A 136 -14.19 13.18 -2.80
N TYR A 137 -14.33 11.87 -3.00
CA TYR A 137 -13.21 11.00 -3.33
C TYR A 137 -12.70 11.24 -4.77
N HIS A 138 -13.61 11.46 -5.73
CA HIS A 138 -13.23 11.74 -7.12
C HIS A 138 -12.34 12.98 -7.23
N LEU A 139 -12.71 14.10 -6.59
CA LEU A 139 -11.89 15.31 -6.61
C LEU A 139 -10.48 15.08 -6.04
N ARG A 140 -10.38 14.29 -4.96
CA ARG A 140 -9.08 13.94 -4.36
C ARG A 140 -8.26 12.98 -5.21
N SER A 141 -8.90 12.15 -6.03
CA SER A 141 -8.20 11.27 -6.96
C SER A 141 -7.40 12.06 -8.01
N LEU A 142 -7.85 13.27 -8.36
CA LEU A 142 -7.26 14.12 -9.40
C LEU A 142 -6.08 14.99 -8.91
N ASN A 143 -5.59 14.79 -7.68
CA ASN A 143 -4.54 15.61 -7.08
C ASN A 143 -3.15 15.48 -7.72
N THR A 144 -2.97 14.62 -8.74
CA THR A 144 -1.73 14.53 -9.52
C THR A 144 -2.03 14.38 -11.01
N PHE A 145 -1.12 14.89 -11.85
CA PHE A 145 -1.28 14.84 -13.32
C PHE A 145 -1.46 13.41 -13.87
N SER A 146 -0.73 12.46 -13.29
CA SER A 146 -0.84 11.01 -13.58
C SER A 146 -2.24 10.43 -13.38
N ASN A 147 -3.07 11.08 -12.56
CA ASN A 147 -4.42 10.61 -12.23
C ASN A 147 -5.51 11.30 -13.04
N PHE A 148 -5.18 12.21 -13.97
CA PHE A 148 -6.14 12.79 -14.90
C PHE A 148 -6.79 11.76 -15.83
N LYS A 149 -6.22 10.56 -15.92
CA LYS A 149 -6.87 9.40 -16.53
C LYS A 149 -8.25 9.07 -15.92
N PHE A 150 -8.53 9.53 -14.71
CA PHE A 150 -9.83 9.37 -14.04
C PHE A 150 -10.83 10.48 -14.37
N LEU A 151 -10.45 11.56 -15.06
CA LEU A 151 -11.38 12.64 -15.46
C LEU A 151 -12.65 12.13 -16.17
N PRO A 152 -12.60 11.12 -17.06
CA PRO A 152 -13.80 10.62 -17.70
C PRO A 152 -14.83 10.04 -16.71
N PHE A 153 -14.45 9.68 -15.48
CA PHE A 153 -15.36 9.20 -14.43
C PHE A 153 -16.38 10.28 -14.00
N THR A 154 -16.05 11.56 -14.18
CA THR A 154 -16.91 12.70 -13.83
C THR A 154 -18.32 12.58 -14.45
N ARG A 155 -18.45 11.93 -15.61
CA ARG A 155 -19.75 11.72 -16.29
C ARG A 155 -20.74 10.87 -15.51
N TYR A 156 -20.25 9.99 -14.63
CA TYR A 156 -21.08 9.07 -13.84
C TYR A 156 -21.58 9.69 -12.53
N LEU A 157 -21.12 10.90 -12.20
CA LEU A 157 -21.48 11.59 -10.97
C LEU A 157 -22.69 12.53 -11.09
N PHE A 158 -23.29 12.59 -12.28
CA PHE A 158 -24.51 13.35 -12.58
C PHE A 158 -25.73 12.43 -12.57
#